data_AF-F4PN44-F1
#
_entry.id   AF-F4PN44-F1
#
_cell.length_a   1.000
_cell.length_b   1.000
_cell.length_c   1.000
_cell.angle_alpha   90.00
_cell.angle_beta   90.00
_cell.angle_gamma   90.00
#
_symmetry.space_group_name_H-M   'P 1'
#
loop_
_entity.id
_entity.type
_entity.pdbx_description
1 polymer ?
#
loop_
_entity_poly.entity_id
_entity_poly.type
_entity_poly.pdbx_seq_one_letter_code
_entity_poly.pdbx_strand_id
1 'polypeptide(L)'
;MSTSSSSSGAIGCPYHIQSVHKPATSNGKCPVSGTSGSQSSSSSELDKVVYLQEDTVVPDHPLTGIEYTNDDKQYMRIMLNHFVEFIDTQRRLSVNKPTTATTPKENEEEPQTSYVVNVNDQEKLRCIINNRKRALELGKYCVVGFFGTRSADNGKLDDIIESDRILVSLLQSIPGIVAYVTMQKDEPLNTSHLASPTTRDYGNIVILESFDVINEWRNSGTHREAVEILSPNYYHFVRIHNFCLTLPTPYQSMADYITNSPISPTRGDAINLEVVRTKYYSFKNDKVNWRGLRTYGEIVFTSFLSSNAYGSFKEMVDSIGKELNLKTRMVNIYELATKEHVETLSPRELMELYKIDYAFMCGASYSTCDSLLSIVGAPVRQESRYNDKPVYYSDIIVNSEREINNITDLVNDLKSFTFIYNEKASFSGYQLFRHELLHKLKSNSNSNSSSSTSTSSTSSSSSSFDDTYFNSYFKDTIKSGSHLESIKLVQQTPGSFATIDSTVLDTFNQTSSATDQDLRAYKVIGEFGPSPMPPLVGLKQSNRIHHIDSIKNYLTTNFTSSANLYKSISSVPSSDYNIFKKVKDSQ
;
A
#
# COMPACT_ATOMS: atom_id res chain seq x y z
N MET A 1 -53.63 4.30 15.41
CA MET A 1 -53.16 3.87 16.74
C MET A 1 -52.20 2.70 16.56
N SER A 2 -51.10 2.72 17.33
CA SER A 2 -50.03 1.72 17.48
C SER A 2 -49.18 1.33 16.25
N THR A 3 -48.03 2.00 16.14
CA THR A 3 -46.81 1.61 15.44
C THR A 3 -45.87 0.83 16.37
N SER A 4 -45.31 -0.29 15.93
CA SER A 4 -44.21 -1.05 16.58
C SER A 4 -43.24 -1.51 15.48
N SER A 5 -42.05 -0.89 15.38
CA SER A 5 -40.78 -1.28 16.02
C SER A 5 -39.95 -2.25 15.17
N SER A 6 -39.01 -1.70 14.38
CA SER A 6 -37.90 -2.43 13.77
C SER A 6 -36.58 -1.88 14.33
N SER A 7 -35.85 -2.74 15.02
CA SER A 7 -34.53 -2.52 15.60
C SER A 7 -33.45 -2.57 14.51
N SER A 8 -32.77 -1.45 14.27
CA SER A 8 -31.54 -1.37 13.49
C SER A 8 -30.35 -1.22 14.44
N GLY A 9 -29.57 -2.29 14.60
CA GLY A 9 -28.25 -2.25 15.24
C GLY A 9 -27.21 -1.72 14.26
N ALA A 10 -26.86 -0.44 14.41
CA ALA A 10 -25.73 0.16 13.72
C ALA A 10 -24.47 -0.02 14.58
N ILE A 11 -23.50 -0.79 14.07
CA ILE A 11 -22.15 -0.89 14.62
C ILE A 11 -21.40 0.36 14.16
N GLY A 12 -21.27 1.33 15.07
CA GLY A 12 -20.60 2.60 14.85
C GLY A 12 -19.07 2.46 14.85
N CYS A 13 -18.45 3.11 13.86
CA CYS A 13 -17.02 3.33 13.73
C CYS A 13 -16.53 4.32 14.82
N PRO A 14 -15.51 4.03 15.65
CA PRO A 14 -15.13 4.91 16.74
C PRO A 14 -13.88 5.72 16.40
N TYR A 15 -14.05 6.96 15.93
CA TYR A 15 -13.01 8.00 16.07
C TYR A 15 -13.68 9.36 16.25
N HIS A 16 -14.17 9.62 17.46
CA HIS A 16 -14.48 10.97 17.95
C HIS A 16 -13.49 11.32 19.06
N ILE A 17 -12.66 12.32 18.79
CA ILE A 17 -11.70 12.90 19.73
C ILE A 17 -12.51 13.67 20.79
N GLN A 18 -12.52 13.16 22.02
CA GLN A 18 -13.01 13.91 23.19
C GLN A 18 -11.90 14.81 23.73
N SER A 19 -12.21 16.10 23.86
CA SER A 19 -11.36 17.09 24.52
C SER A 19 -11.23 16.75 26.01
N VAL A 20 -10.00 16.53 26.47
CA VAL A 20 -9.71 16.33 27.90
C VAL A 20 -9.53 17.71 28.56
N HIS A 21 -10.47 18.07 29.44
CA HIS A 21 -10.32 19.20 30.35
C HIS A 21 -9.28 18.89 31.44
N LYS A 22 -8.38 19.85 31.71
CA LYS A 22 -7.56 19.88 32.93
C LYS A 22 -8.44 20.20 34.15
N PRO A 23 -8.19 19.61 35.33
CA PRO A 23 -8.82 20.04 36.57
C PRO A 23 -8.09 21.27 37.12
N ALA A 24 -8.85 22.34 37.41
CA ALA A 24 -8.40 23.46 38.22
C ALA A 24 -8.90 23.27 39.66
N THR A 25 -7.99 23.35 40.63
CA THR A 25 -8.30 23.38 42.06
C THR A 25 -8.69 24.79 42.51
N SER A 26 -9.58 24.80 43.50
CA SER A 26 -10.38 25.90 44.04
C SER A 26 -9.61 26.95 44.87
N ASN A 27 -10.00 28.22 44.78
CA ASN A 27 -10.73 28.95 45.85
C ASN A 27 -10.80 30.48 45.58
N GLY A 28 -12.01 31.05 45.68
CA GLY A 28 -12.23 32.50 45.74
C GLY A 28 -13.66 32.91 45.37
N LYS A 29 -14.44 33.34 46.37
CA LYS A 29 -15.88 33.69 46.28
C LYS A 29 -16.13 35.14 45.78
N CYS A 30 -17.17 35.27 44.94
CA CYS A 30 -18.13 36.39 44.72
C CYS A 30 -17.71 37.65 43.90
N PRO A 31 -18.67 38.41 43.29
CA PRO A 31 -19.98 38.05 42.70
C PRO A 31 -20.22 38.59 41.25
N VAL A 32 -21.37 38.18 40.73
CA VAL A 32 -22.00 38.31 39.40
C VAL A 32 -22.17 39.73 38.82
N SER A 33 -21.91 39.92 37.52
CA SER A 33 -22.76 40.69 36.57
C SER A 33 -22.38 40.39 35.10
N GLY A 34 -23.36 40.50 34.18
CA GLY A 34 -23.43 39.86 32.86
C GLY A 34 -22.41 40.31 31.79
N THR A 35 -22.25 39.60 30.68
CA THR A 35 -23.24 39.42 29.61
C THR A 35 -22.81 38.23 28.73
N SER A 36 -23.76 37.37 28.38
CA SER A 36 -23.56 36.18 27.56
C SER A 36 -23.45 36.53 26.08
N GLY A 37 -22.22 36.72 25.60
CA GLY A 37 -21.89 36.62 24.18
C GLY A 37 -21.63 35.17 23.80
N SER A 38 -22.62 34.50 23.23
CA SER A 38 -22.46 33.19 22.59
C SER A 38 -21.55 33.36 21.36
N GLN A 39 -20.25 33.18 21.54
CA GLN A 39 -19.34 32.96 20.42
C GLN A 39 -19.45 31.48 20.04
N SER A 40 -20.21 31.23 18.97
CA SER A 40 -20.17 29.96 18.26
C SER A 40 -18.73 29.73 17.79
N SER A 41 -18.03 28.77 18.40
CA SER A 41 -16.76 28.26 17.92
C SER A 41 -17.01 27.52 16.60
N SER A 42 -17.04 28.26 15.49
CA SER A 42 -16.90 27.68 14.17
C SER A 42 -15.51 27.06 14.11
N SER A 43 -15.41 25.74 14.29
CA SER A 43 -14.18 25.04 13.95
C SER A 43 -13.96 25.28 12.46
N SER A 44 -13.04 26.19 12.13
CA SER A 44 -12.67 26.44 10.75
C SER A 44 -12.18 25.12 10.16
N GLU A 45 -12.99 24.53 9.28
CA GLU A 45 -12.63 23.34 8.54
C GLU A 45 -11.31 23.64 7.81
N LEU A 46 -10.26 22.86 8.10
CA LEU A 46 -8.94 23.10 7.50
C LEU A 46 -9.06 22.97 5.97
N ASP A 47 -8.56 23.96 5.24
CA ASP A 47 -8.60 23.97 3.78
C ASP A 47 -8.08 22.67 3.17
N LYS A 48 -8.76 22.21 2.10
CA LYS A 48 -8.39 20.99 1.36
C LYS A 48 -6.92 21.05 0.91
N VAL A 49 -6.23 19.91 0.98
CA VAL A 49 -4.83 19.80 0.53
C VAL A 49 -4.77 20.01 -0.99
N VAL A 50 -3.90 20.90 -1.44
CA VAL A 50 -3.66 21.17 -2.87
C VAL A 50 -2.57 20.23 -3.39
N TYR A 51 -2.89 19.42 -4.40
CA TYR A 51 -1.94 18.50 -5.03
C TYR A 51 -1.18 19.21 -6.16
N LEU A 52 0.15 19.16 -6.14
CA LEU A 52 1.03 19.91 -7.05
C LEU A 52 1.73 18.98 -8.03
N GLN A 53 1.88 19.41 -9.29
CA GLN A 53 2.80 18.76 -10.24
C GLN A 53 4.25 19.08 -9.87
N GLU A 54 5.19 18.35 -10.50
CA GLU A 54 6.62 18.40 -10.17
C GLU A 54 7.23 19.80 -10.28
N ASP A 55 6.80 20.60 -11.26
CA ASP A 55 7.28 21.94 -11.57
C ASP A 55 6.32 23.08 -11.17
N THR A 56 5.19 22.75 -10.51
CA THR A 56 4.18 23.77 -10.17
C THR A 56 4.69 24.77 -9.14
N VAL A 57 4.79 26.04 -9.51
CA VAL A 57 4.97 27.15 -8.57
C VAL A 57 3.61 27.77 -8.27
N VAL A 58 3.27 27.89 -6.98
CA VAL A 58 2.04 28.55 -6.54
C VAL A 58 2.36 30.03 -6.26
N PRO A 59 1.67 31.00 -6.89
CA PRO A 59 2.04 32.42 -6.81
C PRO A 59 2.23 32.99 -5.40
N ASP A 60 1.33 32.68 -4.47
CA ASP A 60 1.39 33.15 -3.07
C ASP A 60 2.27 32.26 -2.17
N HIS A 61 2.84 31.19 -2.73
CA HIS A 61 3.70 30.23 -2.02
C HIS A 61 4.94 29.91 -2.88
N PRO A 62 5.84 30.89 -3.12
CA PRO A 62 6.98 30.75 -4.04
C PRO A 62 7.94 29.62 -3.63
N LEU A 63 7.95 29.26 -2.34
CA LEU A 63 8.72 28.14 -1.78
C LEU A 63 8.25 26.76 -2.26
N THR A 64 7.20 26.71 -3.08
CA THR A 64 6.83 25.53 -3.87
C THR A 64 7.77 25.30 -5.07
N GLY A 65 8.56 26.29 -5.48
CA GLY A 65 9.57 26.14 -6.53
C GLY A 65 10.50 24.94 -6.33
N ILE A 66 10.82 24.26 -7.44
CA ILE A 66 11.68 23.07 -7.41
C ILE A 66 13.11 23.41 -6.96
N GLU A 67 13.55 24.64 -7.16
CA GLU A 67 14.82 25.18 -6.71
C GLU A 67 14.98 25.09 -5.18
N TYR A 68 13.93 25.35 -4.40
CA TYR A 68 13.96 25.21 -2.94
C TYR A 68 14.03 23.75 -2.51
N THR A 69 13.37 22.86 -3.24
CA THR A 69 13.52 21.42 -3.00
C THR A 69 14.94 20.96 -3.31
N ASN A 70 15.56 21.51 -4.35
CA ASN A 70 16.96 21.19 -4.70
C ASN A 70 17.96 21.77 -3.69
N ASP A 71 17.70 22.96 -3.16
CA ASP A 71 18.47 23.54 -2.05
C ASP A 71 18.37 22.67 -0.79
N ASP A 72 17.15 22.35 -0.35
CA ASP A 72 16.93 21.52 0.83
C ASP A 72 17.55 20.11 0.64
N LYS A 73 17.52 19.53 -0.56
CA LYS A 73 18.24 18.28 -0.90
C LYS A 73 19.75 18.38 -0.67
N GLN A 74 20.39 19.50 -1.02
CA GLN A 74 21.83 19.67 -0.80
C GLN A 74 22.14 19.67 0.69
N TYR A 75 21.37 20.39 1.49
CA TYR A 75 21.51 20.37 2.94
C TYR A 75 21.24 18.99 3.54
N MET A 76 20.25 18.25 3.03
CA MET A 76 20.03 16.86 3.42
C MET A 76 21.22 15.96 3.11
N ARG A 77 21.86 16.13 1.94
CA ARG A 77 23.09 15.39 1.60
C ARG A 77 24.22 15.67 2.58
N ILE A 78 24.42 16.93 2.96
CA ILE A 78 25.43 17.31 3.97
C ILE A 78 25.13 16.62 5.32
N MET A 79 23.88 16.69 5.79
CA MET A 79 23.48 16.02 7.03
C MET A 79 23.66 14.50 6.98
N LEU A 80 23.39 13.88 5.83
CA LEU A 80 23.59 12.44 5.59
C LEU A 80 25.07 12.05 5.52
N ASN A 81 25.92 12.88 4.92
CA ASN A 81 27.37 12.67 4.91
C ASN A 81 27.90 12.63 6.36
N HIS A 82 27.50 13.57 7.20
CA HIS A 82 27.86 13.57 8.62
C HIS A 82 27.33 12.36 9.39
N PHE A 83 26.11 11.91 9.09
CA PHE A 83 25.56 10.68 9.66
C PHE A 83 26.44 9.46 9.33
N VAL A 84 26.84 9.30 8.06
CA VAL A 84 27.69 8.18 7.61
C VAL A 84 29.09 8.27 8.23
N GLU A 85 29.71 9.45 8.23
CA GLU A 85 31.04 9.67 8.82
C GLU A 85 31.04 9.39 10.33
N PHE A 86 29.99 9.82 11.03
CA PHE A 86 29.89 9.62 12.47
C PHE A 86 29.73 8.14 12.82
N ILE A 87 28.89 7.40 12.08
CA ILE A 87 28.75 5.95 12.25
C ILE A 87 30.08 5.23 12.01
N ASP A 88 30.80 5.57 10.94
CA ASP A 88 32.10 4.96 10.64
C ASP A 88 33.13 5.25 11.74
N THR A 89 33.16 6.49 12.23
CA THR A 89 34.06 6.89 13.33
C THR A 89 33.77 6.07 14.59
N GLN A 90 32.51 5.96 15.00
CA GLN A 90 32.12 5.15 16.17
C GLN A 90 32.45 3.67 15.99
N ARG A 91 32.28 3.12 14.78
CA ARG A 91 32.70 1.76 14.43
C ARG A 91 34.20 1.55 14.61
N ARG A 92 35.03 2.44 14.08
CA ARG A 92 36.50 2.35 14.22
C ARG A 92 36.95 2.45 15.69
N LEU A 93 36.32 3.32 16.48
CA LEU A 93 36.60 3.43 17.92
C LEU A 93 36.22 2.17 18.71
N SER A 94 35.17 1.45 18.28
CA SER A 94 34.72 0.21 18.95
C SER A 94 35.63 -0.98 18.68
N VAL A 95 36.21 -1.09 17.46
CA VAL A 95 37.14 -2.18 17.09
C VAL A 95 38.45 -2.10 17.87
N ASN A 96 38.84 -0.90 18.32
CA ASN A 96 40.09 -0.68 19.04
C ASN A 96 39.98 -0.83 20.58
N LYS A 97 38.81 -1.19 21.13
CA LYS A 97 38.70 -1.50 22.56
C LYS A 97 39.29 -2.89 22.84
N PRO A 98 40.30 -3.03 23.73
CA PRO A 98 40.87 -4.33 24.06
C PRO A 98 39.80 -5.26 24.64
N THR A 99 39.78 -6.49 24.13
CA THR A 99 38.82 -7.56 24.43
C THR A 99 39.00 -8.13 25.85
N THR A 100 38.88 -7.30 26.88
CA THR A 100 39.00 -7.73 28.28
C THR A 100 37.67 -7.71 29.05
N ALA A 101 36.53 -7.53 28.38
CA ALA A 101 35.21 -7.55 29.02
C ALA A 101 34.36 -8.74 28.56
N THR A 102 33.81 -9.44 29.54
CA THR A 102 32.74 -10.44 29.49
C THR A 102 31.71 -10.20 28.38
N THR A 103 31.26 -11.29 27.76
CA THR A 103 30.22 -11.36 26.73
C THR A 103 29.10 -10.35 27.01
N PRO A 104 28.81 -9.41 26.09
CA PRO A 104 27.69 -8.49 26.25
C PRO A 104 26.41 -9.31 26.41
N LYS A 105 25.58 -8.98 27.40
CA LYS A 105 24.22 -9.52 27.44
C LYS A 105 23.50 -9.03 26.20
N GLU A 106 22.87 -9.92 25.44
CA GLU A 106 22.19 -9.60 24.16
C GLU A 106 21.09 -8.52 24.25
N ASN A 107 20.77 -8.02 25.45
CA ASN A 107 19.70 -7.07 25.74
C ASN A 107 20.16 -5.75 26.41
N GLU A 108 21.46 -5.43 26.48
CA GLU A 108 21.87 -4.08 26.90
C GLU A 108 21.72 -3.09 25.73
N GLU A 109 20.81 -2.12 25.88
CA GLU A 109 20.62 -1.04 24.92
C GLU A 109 21.90 -0.19 24.82
N GLU A 110 22.47 -0.04 23.61
CA GLU A 110 23.61 0.86 23.41
C GLU A 110 23.16 2.31 23.69
N PRO A 111 23.92 3.10 24.47
CA PRO A 111 23.55 4.47 24.77
C PRO A 111 23.54 5.32 23.50
N GLN A 112 22.57 6.25 23.41
CA GLN A 112 22.51 7.27 22.39
C GLN A 112 23.83 8.06 22.33
N THR A 113 24.36 8.26 21.13
CA THR A 113 25.58 9.04 20.92
C THR A 113 25.27 10.32 20.17
N SER A 114 25.92 11.43 20.54
CA SER A 114 25.76 12.72 19.89
C SER A 114 27.10 13.29 19.47
N TYR A 115 27.07 14.03 18.36
CA TYR A 115 28.20 14.76 17.81
C TYR A 115 27.73 16.15 17.41
N VAL A 116 28.49 17.16 17.82
CA VAL A 116 28.17 18.57 17.58
C VAL A 116 29.34 19.24 16.89
N VAL A 117 29.07 19.92 15.78
CA VAL A 117 30.01 20.78 15.07
C VAL A 117 29.67 22.22 15.41
N ASN A 118 30.64 22.92 16.01
CA ASN A 118 30.53 24.34 16.34
C ASN A 118 31.43 25.16 15.42
N VAL A 119 30.93 26.32 14.94
CA VAL A 119 31.72 27.33 14.23
C VAL A 119 31.51 28.67 14.92
N ASN A 120 32.60 29.30 15.37
CA ASN A 120 32.57 30.54 16.16
C ASN A 120 31.65 30.43 17.39
N ASP A 121 31.77 29.33 18.15
CA ASP A 121 30.97 29.02 19.34
C ASP A 121 29.44 28.89 19.11
N GLN A 122 29.01 28.78 17.84
CA GLN A 122 27.63 28.49 17.48
C GLN A 122 27.49 27.07 16.94
N GLU A 123 26.49 26.33 17.45
CA GLU A 123 26.12 25.02 16.91
C GLU A 123 25.69 25.17 15.45
N LYS A 124 26.51 24.61 14.55
CA LYS A 124 26.24 24.57 13.11
C LYS A 124 25.56 23.28 12.70
N LEU A 125 25.94 22.17 13.33
CA LEU A 125 25.37 20.87 13.05
C LEU A 125 25.40 20.00 14.31
N ARG A 126 24.34 19.22 14.51
CA ARG A 126 24.29 18.21 15.54
C ARG A 126 23.73 16.93 14.96
N CYS A 127 24.47 15.84 15.10
CA CYS A 127 24.09 14.51 14.68
C CYS A 127 23.92 13.62 15.90
N ILE A 128 22.77 12.98 16.01
CA ILE A 128 22.41 12.09 17.10
C ILE A 128 22.12 10.72 16.52
N ILE A 129 22.86 9.70 16.97
CA ILE A 129 22.61 8.29 16.63
C ILE A 129 21.85 7.67 17.79
N ASN A 130 20.60 7.31 17.52
CA ASN A 130 19.71 6.73 18.50
C ASN A 130 19.88 5.20 18.59
N ASN A 131 19.99 4.53 17.44
CA ASN A 131 20.17 3.08 17.37
C ASN A 131 21.27 2.71 16.37
N ARG A 132 22.50 2.62 16.87
CA ARG A 132 23.69 2.40 16.04
C ARG A 132 23.71 1.02 15.38
N LYS A 133 23.36 -0.03 16.12
CA LYS A 133 23.26 -1.39 15.56
C LYS A 133 22.32 -1.40 14.37
N ARG A 134 21.13 -0.83 14.53
CA ARG A 134 20.16 -0.72 13.44
C ARG A 134 20.67 0.13 12.28
N ALA A 135 21.35 1.23 12.58
CA ALA A 135 22.00 2.08 11.59
C ALA A 135 23.10 1.39 10.77
N LEU A 136 23.66 0.28 11.25
CA LEU A 136 24.68 -0.49 10.55
C LEU A 136 24.08 -1.63 9.72
N GLU A 137 22.96 -2.22 10.18
CA GLU A 137 22.32 -3.38 9.54
C GLU A 137 21.48 -3.01 8.30
N LEU A 138 20.93 -1.80 8.24
CA LEU A 138 20.01 -1.39 7.20
C LEU A 138 20.73 -1.07 5.87
N GLY A 139 20.18 -1.57 4.76
CA GLY A 139 20.57 -1.21 3.38
C GLY A 139 19.69 -0.12 2.74
N LYS A 140 18.60 0.25 3.41
CA LYS A 140 17.61 1.23 2.96
C LYS A 140 17.06 1.98 4.17
N TYR A 141 16.84 3.28 4.03
CA TYR A 141 16.32 4.14 5.08
C TYR A 141 15.21 5.03 4.53
N CYS A 142 14.29 5.41 5.41
CA CYS A 142 13.36 6.50 5.17
C CYS A 142 13.88 7.76 5.86
N VAL A 143 13.81 8.91 5.21
CA VAL A 143 14.27 10.18 5.78
C VAL A 143 13.15 11.20 5.72
N VAL A 144 12.89 11.89 6.83
CA VAL A 144 11.97 13.03 6.89
C VAL A 144 12.80 14.28 7.14
N GLY A 145 12.87 15.17 6.15
CA GLY A 145 13.50 16.47 6.26
C GLY A 145 12.48 17.57 6.55
N PHE A 146 12.70 18.38 7.57
CA PHE A 146 11.90 19.54 7.92
C PHE A 146 12.73 20.81 7.69
N PHE A 147 12.16 21.75 6.93
CA PHE A 147 12.79 23.01 6.56
C PHE A 147 11.77 24.13 6.74
N GLY A 148 11.93 24.90 7.80
CA GLY A 148 11.05 26.02 8.14
C GLY A 148 11.68 27.36 7.77
N THR A 149 10.87 28.29 7.30
CA THR A 149 11.23 29.71 7.17
C THR A 149 10.59 30.48 8.32
N ARG A 150 11.44 31.08 9.15
CA ARG A 150 11.02 31.75 10.39
C ARG A 150 10.13 32.96 10.13
N SER A 151 9.14 33.17 11.01
CA SER A 151 8.37 34.41 11.06
C SER A 151 9.25 35.58 11.55
N ALA A 152 8.76 36.82 11.40
CA ALA A 152 9.47 37.99 11.94
C ALA A 152 9.46 38.05 13.48
N ASP A 153 8.57 37.27 14.12
CA ASP A 153 8.39 37.25 15.57
C ASP A 153 9.27 36.17 16.20
N ASN A 154 10.25 36.59 17.00
CA ASN A 154 11.16 35.70 17.72
C ASN A 154 10.63 35.30 19.11
N GLY A 155 9.42 35.71 19.51
CA GLY A 155 8.88 35.49 20.85
C GLY A 155 8.69 34.03 21.27
N LYS A 156 8.87 33.09 20.35
CA LYS A 156 8.74 31.63 20.56
C LYS A 156 10.04 30.84 20.42
N LEU A 157 11.19 31.50 20.28
CA LEU A 157 12.47 30.82 20.10
C LEU A 157 12.81 29.88 21.27
N ASP A 158 12.65 30.33 22.52
CA ASP A 158 12.97 29.52 23.70
C ASP A 158 12.04 28.30 23.81
N ASP A 159 10.74 28.48 23.51
CA ASP A 159 9.76 27.39 23.48
C ASP A 159 10.12 26.33 22.42
N ILE A 160 10.62 26.76 21.26
CA ILE A 160 11.09 25.87 20.19
C ILE A 160 12.34 25.10 20.59
N ILE A 161 13.32 25.77 21.22
CA ILE A 161 14.55 25.13 21.71
C ILE A 161 14.21 24.07 22.76
N GLU A 162 13.31 24.39 23.70
CA GLU A 162 12.88 23.44 24.72
C GLU A 162 12.10 22.27 24.11
N SER A 163 11.22 22.54 23.14
CA SER A 163 10.50 21.50 22.42
C SER A 163 11.43 20.54 21.68
N ASP A 164 12.45 21.05 20.98
CA ASP A 164 13.48 20.25 20.32
C ASP A 164 14.24 19.38 21.32
N ARG A 165 14.63 19.93 22.48
CA ARG A 165 15.28 19.17 23.55
C ARG A 165 14.43 17.99 24.04
N ILE A 166 13.13 18.22 24.26
CA ILE A 166 12.20 17.16 24.69
C ILE A 166 12.02 16.13 23.56
N LEU A 167 11.83 16.56 22.31
CA LEU A 167 11.70 15.67 21.16
C LEU A 167 12.91 14.76 20.99
N VAL A 168 14.13 15.29 21.16
CA VAL A 168 15.37 14.52 21.12
C VAL A 168 15.42 13.48 22.24
N SER A 169 14.92 13.80 23.44
CA SER A 169 14.88 12.84 24.56
C SER A 169 13.93 11.67 24.31
N LEU A 170 12.88 11.87 23.50
CA LEU A 170 11.91 10.82 23.15
C LEU A 170 12.47 9.80 22.15
N LEU A 171 13.56 10.11 21.44
CA LEU A 171 14.13 9.22 20.42
C LEU A 171 14.45 7.82 21.00
N GLN A 172 14.95 7.75 22.24
CA GLN A 172 15.32 6.50 22.89
C GLN A 172 14.13 5.54 23.04
N SER A 173 12.92 6.09 23.21
CA SER A 173 11.70 5.30 23.34
C SER A 173 11.20 4.74 22.00
N ILE A 174 11.81 5.12 20.87
CA ILE A 174 11.37 4.74 19.52
C ILE A 174 12.58 4.20 18.74
N PRO A 175 12.97 2.93 18.94
CA PRO A 175 14.20 2.36 18.38
C PRO A 175 14.27 2.35 16.84
N GLY A 176 13.12 2.44 16.16
CA GLY A 176 13.03 2.56 14.71
C GLY A 176 13.47 3.92 14.17
N ILE A 177 13.56 4.95 15.01
CA ILE A 177 14.23 6.20 14.68
C ILE A 177 15.73 5.96 14.84
N VAL A 178 16.45 5.97 13.73
CA VAL A 178 17.86 5.61 13.67
C VAL A 178 18.74 6.79 14.08
N ALA A 179 18.44 7.98 13.56
CA ALA A 179 19.20 9.17 13.84
C ALA A 179 18.37 10.45 13.65
N TYR A 180 18.84 11.53 14.29
CA TYR A 180 18.33 12.88 14.16
C TYR A 180 19.50 13.82 13.88
N VAL A 181 19.42 14.59 12.80
CA VAL A 181 20.48 15.53 12.42
C VAL A 181 19.87 16.90 12.23
N THR A 182 20.40 17.90 12.92
CA THR A 182 20.03 19.32 12.79
C THR A 182 21.18 20.09 12.19
N MET A 183 20.88 21.09 11.36
CA MET A 183 21.87 21.95 10.76
C MET A 183 21.33 23.36 10.58
N GLN A 184 22.16 24.35 10.92
CA GLN A 184 21.92 25.74 10.58
C GLN A 184 22.24 25.95 9.09
N LYS A 185 21.28 26.47 8.31
CA LYS A 185 21.52 26.83 6.91
C LYS A 185 22.43 28.06 6.85
N ASP A 186 23.23 28.12 5.79
CA ASP A 186 23.95 29.35 5.43
C ASP A 186 22.96 30.40 4.90
N GLU A 187 23.42 31.62 4.65
CA GLU A 187 22.57 32.67 4.08
C GLU A 187 21.93 32.16 2.76
N PRO A 188 20.59 32.19 2.62
CA PRO A 188 19.94 31.65 1.43
C PRO A 188 20.37 32.42 0.19
N LEU A 189 20.64 31.71 -0.92
CA LEU A 189 20.91 32.32 -2.22
C LEU A 189 19.77 33.24 -2.71
N ASN A 190 18.56 33.02 -2.21
CA ASN A 190 17.39 33.85 -2.49
C ASN A 190 16.74 34.28 -1.16
N THR A 191 16.84 35.56 -0.82
CA THR A 191 16.31 36.14 0.43
C THR A 191 14.90 36.71 0.31
N SER A 192 14.28 36.66 -0.87
CA SER A 192 12.96 37.28 -1.13
C SER A 192 11.82 36.75 -0.25
N HIS A 193 11.98 35.55 0.30
CA HIS A 193 11.02 34.89 1.17
C HIS A 193 11.33 35.05 2.67
N LEU A 194 12.45 35.67 3.04
CA LEU A 194 12.85 35.86 4.43
C LEU A 194 12.23 37.13 5.01
N ALA A 195 11.87 37.09 6.29
CA ALA A 195 11.46 38.27 7.04
C ALA A 195 12.60 39.30 7.24
N SER A 196 13.86 38.84 7.25
CA SER A 196 15.06 39.68 7.33
C SER A 196 16.25 38.99 6.65
N PRO A 197 17.17 39.72 5.97
CA PRO A 197 18.38 39.17 5.38
C PRO A 197 19.31 38.47 6.39
N THR A 198 19.20 38.80 7.68
CA THR A 198 20.04 38.24 8.75
C THR A 198 19.44 37.01 9.42
N THR A 199 18.20 36.62 9.07
CA THR A 199 17.52 35.48 9.67
C THR A 199 18.13 34.18 9.14
N ARG A 200 18.74 33.39 10.03
CA ARG A 200 19.26 32.06 9.71
C ARG A 200 18.16 31.02 9.88
N ASP A 201 17.87 30.28 8.83
CA ASP A 201 16.96 29.14 8.86
C ASP A 201 17.69 27.87 9.33
N TYR A 202 16.91 26.91 9.81
CA TYR A 202 17.42 25.61 10.25
C TYR A 202 16.70 24.51 9.47
N GLY A 203 17.45 23.48 9.15
CA GLY A 203 16.93 22.23 8.62
C GLY A 203 17.21 21.11 9.60
N ASN A 204 16.31 20.13 9.66
CA ASN A 204 16.54 18.91 10.39
C ASN A 204 16.08 17.70 9.60
N ILE A 205 16.81 16.60 9.73
CA ILE A 205 16.41 15.31 9.17
C ILE A 205 16.24 14.28 10.28
N VAL A 206 15.27 13.41 10.08
CA VAL A 206 15.02 12.24 10.91
C VAL A 206 15.22 11.03 10.02
N ILE A 207 16.14 10.16 10.39
CA ILE A 207 16.47 8.94 9.66
C ILE A 207 15.77 7.77 10.37
N LEU A 208 15.03 6.99 9.60
CA LEU A 208 14.10 5.97 10.07
C LEU A 208 14.32 4.66 9.31
N GLU A 209 13.96 3.53 9.92
CA GLU A 209 13.88 2.26 9.18
C GLU A 209 12.69 2.21 8.19
N SER A 210 11.56 2.83 8.54
CA SER A 210 10.36 2.90 7.71
C SER A 210 9.56 4.16 8.03
N PHE A 211 8.64 4.56 7.14
CA PHE A 211 7.76 5.70 7.41
C PHE A 211 6.69 5.40 8.47
N ASP A 212 6.46 4.15 8.85
CA ASP A 212 5.45 3.80 9.86
C ASP A 212 5.93 4.10 11.28
N VAL A 213 7.23 4.00 11.53
CA VAL A 213 7.87 4.33 12.82
C VAL A 213 7.51 5.74 13.30
N ILE A 214 7.39 6.69 12.38
CA ILE A 214 7.10 8.09 12.74
C ILE A 214 5.74 8.25 13.42
N ASN A 215 4.81 7.29 13.27
CA ASN A 215 3.46 7.42 13.79
C ASN A 215 3.44 7.43 15.32
N GLU A 216 4.28 6.61 15.96
CA GLU A 216 4.44 6.64 17.42
C GLU A 216 4.94 8.01 17.89
N TRP A 217 5.96 8.54 17.20
CA TRP A 217 6.51 9.85 17.54
C TRP A 217 5.51 10.99 17.34
N ARG A 218 4.75 10.95 16.24
CA ARG A 218 3.68 11.92 15.95
C ARG A 218 2.56 11.92 16.97
N ASN A 219 2.28 10.76 17.56
CA ASN A 219 1.22 10.60 18.56
C ASN A 219 1.65 11.08 19.95
N SER A 220 2.94 11.34 20.16
CA SER A 220 3.42 11.93 21.41
C SER A 220 2.81 13.32 21.65
N GLY A 221 2.57 13.67 22.91
CA GLY A 221 2.06 14.99 23.29
C GLY A 221 2.98 16.12 22.81
N THR A 222 4.29 15.95 23.00
CA THR A 222 5.31 16.93 22.62
C THR A 222 5.36 17.19 21.12
N HIS A 223 5.32 16.15 20.28
CA HIS A 223 5.34 16.35 18.84
C HIS A 223 4.08 17.06 18.35
N ARG A 224 2.91 16.75 18.92
CA ARG A 224 1.67 17.48 18.60
C ARG A 224 1.76 18.94 19.00
N GLU A 225 2.23 19.25 20.21
CA GLU A 225 2.46 20.63 20.65
C GLU A 225 3.44 21.38 19.74
N ALA A 226 4.56 20.75 19.36
CA ALA A 226 5.53 21.33 18.44
C ALA A 226 4.91 21.70 17.08
N VAL A 227 4.06 20.83 16.53
CA VAL A 227 3.47 21.01 15.19
C VAL A 227 2.23 21.89 15.21
N GLU A 228 1.34 21.74 16.18
CA GLU A 228 0.03 22.39 16.22
C GLU A 228 0.07 23.74 16.94
N ILE A 229 0.99 23.92 17.88
CA ILE A 229 1.07 25.13 18.71
C ILE A 229 2.32 25.93 18.37
N LEU A 230 3.51 25.32 18.44
CA LEU A 230 4.75 26.11 18.32
C LEU A 230 5.06 26.50 16.88
N SER A 231 4.95 25.55 15.93
CA SER A 231 5.29 25.79 14.53
C SER A 231 4.50 26.94 13.89
N PRO A 232 3.17 27.08 14.08
CA PRO A 232 2.41 28.20 13.51
C PRO A 232 2.79 29.58 14.05
N ASN A 233 3.28 29.65 15.29
CA ASN A 233 3.71 30.92 15.90
C ASN A 233 5.16 31.28 15.48
N TYR A 234 5.96 30.29 15.10
CA TYR A 234 7.39 30.48 14.86
C TYR A 234 7.77 30.49 13.37
N TYR A 235 7.04 29.78 12.52
CA TYR A 235 7.28 29.72 11.08
C TYR A 235 6.13 30.36 10.32
N HIS A 236 6.42 31.06 9.22
CA HIS A 236 5.38 31.44 8.25
C HIS A 236 5.26 30.41 7.12
N PHE A 237 6.30 29.60 6.89
CA PHE A 237 6.29 28.52 5.90
C PHE A 237 7.12 27.32 6.36
N VAL A 238 6.65 26.11 6.06
CA VAL A 238 7.35 24.86 6.34
C VAL A 238 7.27 23.94 5.12
N ARG A 239 8.42 23.33 4.79
CA ARG A 239 8.54 22.23 3.83
C ARG A 239 8.94 20.98 4.59
N ILE A 240 8.19 19.91 4.37
CA ILE A 240 8.49 18.58 4.92
C ILE A 240 8.71 17.62 3.77
N HIS A 241 9.95 17.20 3.57
CA HIS A 241 10.30 16.27 2.53
C HIS A 241 10.40 14.85 3.08
N ASN A 242 9.79 13.91 2.37
CA ASN A 242 9.99 12.49 2.59
C ASN A 242 10.93 11.98 1.50
N PHE A 243 11.98 11.29 1.92
CA PHE A 243 12.98 10.71 1.05
C PHE A 243 13.17 9.23 1.34
N CYS A 244 13.59 8.50 0.31
CA CYS A 244 14.17 7.18 0.48
C CYS A 244 15.67 7.26 0.19
N LEU A 245 16.44 6.69 1.11
CA LEU A 245 17.88 6.54 1.00
C LEU A 245 18.18 5.07 0.69
N THR A 246 18.86 4.80 -0.43
CA THR A 246 19.25 3.45 -0.85
C THR A 246 20.74 3.40 -1.09
N LEU A 247 21.41 2.39 -0.52
CA LEU A 247 22.83 2.17 -0.74
C LEU A 247 23.09 1.72 -2.19
N PRO A 248 24.23 2.10 -2.78
CA PRO A 248 24.57 1.64 -4.13
C PRO A 248 24.79 0.12 -4.14
N THR A 249 24.42 -0.54 -5.25
CA THR A 249 24.76 -1.95 -5.47
C THR A 249 26.29 -2.11 -5.56
N PRO A 250 26.89 -3.18 -4.98
CA PRO A 250 26.28 -4.38 -4.41
C PRO A 250 26.02 -4.34 -2.89
N TYR A 251 26.14 -3.18 -2.24
CA TYR A 251 26.14 -3.11 -0.78
C TYR A 251 24.76 -3.39 -0.18
N GLN A 252 24.69 -4.32 0.77
CA GLN A 252 23.42 -4.75 1.37
C GLN A 252 23.10 -4.09 2.72
N SER A 253 24.12 -3.54 3.39
CA SER A 253 23.99 -2.87 4.68
C SER A 253 24.95 -1.69 4.78
N MET A 254 24.69 -0.76 5.69
CA MET A 254 25.59 0.37 5.94
C MET A 254 26.95 -0.11 6.46
N ALA A 255 26.99 -1.18 7.26
CA ALA A 255 28.25 -1.80 7.70
C ALA A 255 29.08 -2.30 6.51
N ASP A 256 28.45 -3.01 5.58
CA ASP A 256 29.07 -3.49 4.34
C ASP A 256 29.58 -2.30 3.50
N TYR A 257 28.72 -1.30 3.29
CA TYR A 257 29.05 -0.09 2.55
C TYR A 257 30.25 0.65 3.14
N ILE A 258 30.25 0.92 4.45
CA ILE A 258 31.34 1.66 5.11
C ILE A 258 32.66 0.84 5.09
N THR A 259 32.59 -0.50 5.15
CA THR A 259 33.78 -1.36 5.08
C THR A 259 34.39 -1.40 3.69
N ASN A 260 33.55 -1.58 2.68
CA ASN A 260 33.97 -2.00 1.35
C ASN A 260 33.92 -0.87 0.30
N SER A 261 33.32 0.28 0.62
CA SER A 261 33.37 1.47 -0.22
C SER A 261 34.72 2.18 -0.06
N PRO A 262 35.30 2.76 -1.15
CA PRO A 262 36.44 3.65 -1.05
C PRO A 262 36.25 4.72 0.03
N ILE A 263 37.30 5.00 0.80
CA ILE A 263 37.28 6.08 1.79
C ILE A 263 37.31 7.40 1.01
N SER A 264 36.25 8.19 1.13
CA SER A 264 36.13 9.54 0.57
C SER A 264 35.40 10.43 1.57
N PRO A 265 35.79 11.71 1.73
CA PRO A 265 35.02 12.69 2.51
C PRO A 265 33.60 12.92 1.93
N THR A 266 33.36 12.54 0.67
CA THR A 266 32.06 12.61 0.01
C THR A 266 31.38 11.24 -0.11
N ARG A 267 31.72 10.28 0.77
CA ARG A 267 31.21 8.91 0.66
C ARG A 267 29.68 8.89 0.58
N GLY A 268 28.95 9.66 1.38
CA GLY A 268 27.49 9.69 1.29
C GLY A 268 26.91 10.31 0.01
N ASP A 269 27.69 10.97 -0.84
CA ASP A 269 27.20 11.49 -2.13
C ASP A 269 26.84 10.36 -3.11
N ALA A 270 27.51 9.22 -2.99
CA ALA A 270 27.24 8.01 -3.77
C ALA A 270 25.96 7.28 -3.33
N ILE A 271 25.38 7.66 -2.20
CA ILE A 271 24.11 7.12 -1.72
C ILE A 271 22.97 7.77 -2.51
N ASN A 272 22.06 6.93 -3.03
CA ASN A 272 20.93 7.42 -3.78
C ASN A 272 19.87 8.01 -2.84
N LEU A 273 19.56 9.29 -3.04
CA LEU A 273 18.54 10.02 -2.29
C LEU A 273 17.36 10.34 -3.21
N GLU A 274 16.31 9.54 -3.10
CA GLU A 274 15.10 9.66 -3.92
C GLU A 274 14.04 10.45 -3.15
N VAL A 275 13.59 11.60 -3.69
CA VAL A 275 12.44 12.29 -3.10
C VAL A 275 11.20 11.46 -3.35
N VAL A 276 10.44 11.23 -2.29
CA VAL A 276 9.17 10.54 -2.35
C VAL A 276 8.04 11.56 -2.47
N ARG A 277 8.02 12.53 -1.56
CA ARG A 277 7.03 13.63 -1.55
C ARG A 277 7.54 14.84 -0.79
N THR A 278 6.90 15.98 -0.99
CA THR A 278 7.08 17.21 -0.22
C THR A 278 5.72 17.74 0.21
N LYS A 279 5.56 17.97 1.51
CA LYS A 279 4.41 18.64 2.09
C LYS A 279 4.77 20.10 2.34
N TYR A 280 3.84 20.98 2.05
CA TYR A 280 4.00 22.41 2.24
C TYR A 280 2.94 22.90 3.22
N TYR A 281 3.34 23.74 4.14
CA TYR A 281 2.45 24.41 5.07
C TYR A 281 2.81 25.89 5.07
N SER A 282 1.80 26.75 4.94
CA SER A 282 1.96 28.16 5.31
C SER A 282 1.11 28.45 6.53
N PHE A 283 1.55 29.46 7.27
CA PHE A 283 0.88 29.92 8.48
C PHE A 283 0.52 31.39 8.35
N LYS A 284 -0.68 31.75 8.81
CA LYS A 284 -1.16 33.12 8.90
C LYS A 284 -1.98 33.26 10.17
N ASN A 285 -1.68 34.28 10.97
CA ASN A 285 -2.31 34.51 12.28
C ASN A 285 -2.26 33.25 13.18
N ASP A 286 -1.08 32.65 13.31
CA ASP A 286 -0.78 31.50 14.17
C ASP A 286 -1.60 30.23 13.84
N LYS A 287 -2.10 30.13 12.61
CA LYS A 287 -2.86 28.98 12.11
C LYS A 287 -2.38 28.57 10.73
N VAL A 288 -2.51 27.27 10.44
CA VAL A 288 -2.33 26.75 9.08
C VAL A 288 -3.37 27.39 8.18
N ASN A 289 -2.92 28.13 7.16
CA ASN A 289 -3.81 28.77 6.19
C ASN A 289 -3.74 28.13 4.80
N TRP A 290 -2.73 27.31 4.53
CA TRP A 290 -2.64 26.57 3.27
C TRP A 290 -1.81 25.31 3.43
N ARG A 291 -2.16 24.28 2.65
CA ARG A 291 -1.48 22.97 2.63
C ARG A 291 -1.29 22.51 1.19
N GLY A 292 -0.04 22.25 0.82
CA GLY A 292 0.33 21.66 -0.46
C GLY A 292 0.91 20.26 -0.31
N LEU A 293 0.75 19.42 -1.31
CA LEU A 293 1.40 18.12 -1.41
C LEU A 293 1.93 17.92 -2.84
N ARG A 294 3.25 17.76 -2.98
CA ARG A 294 3.90 17.32 -4.22
C ARG A 294 4.45 15.91 -4.03
N THR A 295 4.25 15.05 -5.01
CA THR A 295 4.83 13.70 -5.04
C THR A 295 5.67 13.53 -6.29
N TYR A 296 6.75 12.75 -6.20
CA TYR A 296 7.75 12.68 -7.25
C TYR A 296 7.81 11.30 -7.90
N GLY A 297 8.26 11.27 -9.15
CA GLY A 297 8.38 10.07 -9.95
C GLY A 297 7.04 9.49 -10.43
N GLU A 298 7.15 8.50 -11.30
CA GLU A 298 6.01 7.81 -11.89
C GLU A 298 5.59 6.62 -11.03
N ILE A 299 4.28 6.43 -10.85
CA ILE A 299 3.70 5.26 -10.21
C ILE A 299 3.37 4.24 -11.30
N VAL A 300 3.94 3.05 -11.19
CA VAL A 300 3.82 1.99 -12.20
C VAL A 300 2.81 0.94 -11.75
N PHE A 301 1.81 0.70 -12.59
CA PHE A 301 0.77 -0.30 -12.40
C PHE A 301 0.93 -1.44 -13.40
N THR A 302 0.50 -2.65 -13.03
CA THR A 302 0.36 -3.78 -13.96
C THR A 302 -0.92 -4.56 -13.70
N SER A 303 -1.22 -5.55 -14.56
CA SER A 303 -2.22 -6.57 -14.33
C SER A 303 -1.64 -7.95 -14.58
N PHE A 304 -1.87 -8.87 -13.64
CA PHE A 304 -1.62 -10.31 -13.79
C PHE A 304 -2.91 -11.08 -14.14
N LEU A 305 -3.93 -10.37 -14.63
CA LEU A 305 -5.23 -10.94 -15.02
C LEU A 305 -5.32 -11.06 -16.54
N SER A 306 -6.46 -11.56 -17.03
CA SER A 306 -6.70 -11.74 -18.47
C SER A 306 -6.54 -10.41 -19.24
N SER A 307 -5.99 -10.50 -20.45
CA SER A 307 -5.73 -9.35 -21.31
C SER A 307 -6.97 -8.57 -21.71
N ASN A 308 -8.16 -9.20 -21.71
CA ASN A 308 -9.41 -8.51 -22.03
C ASN A 308 -9.85 -7.49 -20.96
N ALA A 309 -9.32 -7.57 -19.74
CA ALA A 309 -9.57 -6.58 -18.68
C ALA A 309 -8.53 -5.44 -18.67
N TYR A 310 -7.44 -5.55 -19.45
CA TYR A 310 -6.33 -4.59 -19.42
C TYR A 310 -6.78 -3.16 -19.75
N GLY A 311 -7.66 -3.00 -20.76
CA GLY A 311 -8.17 -1.69 -21.17
C GLY A 311 -8.90 -0.96 -20.04
N SER A 312 -9.77 -1.66 -19.32
CA SER A 312 -10.52 -1.08 -18.20
C SER A 312 -9.64 -0.72 -17.01
N PHE A 313 -8.64 -1.56 -16.70
CA PHE A 313 -7.67 -1.23 -15.66
C PHE A 313 -6.78 -0.05 -16.06
N LYS A 314 -6.42 0.06 -17.35
CA LYS A 314 -5.66 1.21 -17.83
C LYS A 314 -6.45 2.51 -17.66
N GLU A 315 -7.72 2.52 -18.03
CA GLU A 315 -8.60 3.69 -17.82
C GLU A 315 -8.68 4.08 -16.35
N MET A 316 -8.82 3.08 -15.46
CA MET A 316 -8.79 3.31 -14.02
C MET A 316 -7.46 3.94 -13.57
N VAL A 317 -6.32 3.43 -14.04
CA VAL A 317 -4.99 3.99 -13.74
C VAL A 317 -4.84 5.42 -14.27
N ASP A 318 -5.27 5.69 -15.50
CA ASP A 318 -5.22 7.03 -16.09
C ASP A 318 -6.08 8.02 -15.28
N SER A 319 -7.25 7.59 -14.80
CA SER A 319 -8.13 8.40 -13.96
C SER A 319 -7.52 8.72 -12.58
N ILE A 320 -6.80 7.76 -11.98
CA ILE A 320 -6.03 7.98 -10.74
C ILE A 320 -4.98 9.08 -10.98
N GLY A 321 -4.22 8.97 -12.08
CA GLY A 321 -3.21 9.95 -12.43
C GLY A 321 -3.77 11.36 -12.60
N LYS A 322 -4.89 11.46 -13.33
CA LYS A 322 -5.55 12.74 -13.57
C LYS A 322 -6.12 13.36 -12.29
N GLU A 323 -6.92 12.62 -11.53
CA GLU A 323 -7.68 13.17 -10.40
C GLU A 323 -6.81 13.41 -9.16
N LEU A 324 -5.75 12.63 -8.98
CA LEU A 324 -4.79 12.83 -7.89
C LEU A 324 -3.57 13.66 -8.29
N ASN A 325 -3.53 14.16 -9.53
CA ASN A 325 -2.41 14.93 -10.08
C ASN A 325 -1.07 14.15 -9.99
N LEU A 326 -1.12 12.84 -10.25
CA LEU A 326 0.01 11.91 -10.17
C LEU A 326 0.48 11.51 -11.57
N LYS A 327 1.78 11.31 -11.74
CA LYS A 327 2.31 10.65 -12.93
C LYS A 327 2.12 9.15 -12.79
N THR A 328 1.22 8.56 -13.56
CA THR A 328 0.90 7.12 -13.51
C THR A 328 1.12 6.47 -14.87
N ARG A 329 1.55 5.21 -14.87
CA ARG A 329 1.63 4.39 -16.08
C ARG A 329 1.21 2.96 -15.82
N MET A 330 0.39 2.41 -16.70
CA MET A 330 0.11 0.98 -16.73
C MET A 330 1.02 0.28 -17.74
N VAL A 331 1.64 -0.82 -17.32
CA VAL A 331 2.51 -1.66 -18.15
C VAL A 331 1.92 -3.05 -18.34
N ASN A 332 2.19 -3.66 -19.50
CA ASN A 332 1.97 -5.08 -19.70
C ASN A 332 3.23 -5.84 -19.24
N ILE A 333 3.15 -6.50 -18.09
CA ILE A 333 4.29 -7.25 -17.54
C ILE A 333 4.76 -8.39 -18.46
N TYR A 334 3.85 -8.98 -19.25
CA TYR A 334 4.18 -10.06 -20.17
C TYR A 334 4.93 -9.59 -21.42
N GLU A 335 4.90 -8.29 -21.72
CA GLU A 335 5.71 -7.66 -22.77
C GLU A 335 7.04 -7.10 -22.22
N LEU A 336 7.03 -6.67 -20.96
CA LEU A 336 8.21 -6.11 -20.29
C LEU A 336 9.17 -7.19 -19.78
N ALA A 337 8.64 -8.31 -19.30
CA ALA A 337 9.44 -9.37 -18.70
C ALA A 337 9.95 -10.39 -19.72
N THR A 338 11.12 -10.97 -19.44
CA THR A 338 11.60 -12.11 -20.23
C THR A 338 10.69 -13.31 -20.01
N LYS A 339 10.61 -14.18 -21.03
CA LYS A 339 9.84 -15.44 -20.92
C LYS A 339 10.28 -16.27 -19.71
N GLU A 340 11.59 -16.37 -19.48
CA GLU A 340 12.16 -17.06 -18.32
C GLU A 340 11.67 -16.46 -17.00
N HIS A 341 11.66 -15.12 -16.85
CA HIS A 341 11.17 -14.49 -15.63
C HIS A 341 9.69 -14.76 -15.41
N VAL A 342 8.85 -14.69 -16.45
CA VAL A 342 7.41 -14.97 -16.33
C VAL A 342 7.14 -16.43 -15.92
N GLU A 343 7.98 -17.36 -16.36
CA GLU A 343 7.84 -18.79 -16.06
C GLU A 343 8.42 -19.18 -14.68
N THR A 344 9.38 -18.43 -14.16
CA THR A 344 10.13 -18.79 -12.94
C THR A 344 9.82 -17.94 -11.72
N LEU A 345 9.41 -16.68 -11.91
CA LEU A 345 9.19 -15.73 -10.84
C LEU A 345 7.71 -15.61 -10.49
N SER A 346 7.43 -15.44 -9.20
CA SER A 346 6.10 -15.09 -8.72
C SER A 346 5.69 -13.67 -9.16
N PRO A 347 4.37 -13.35 -9.20
CA PRO A 347 3.90 -12.00 -9.47
C PRO A 347 4.55 -10.92 -8.59
N ARG A 348 4.77 -11.20 -7.31
CA ARG A 348 5.47 -10.29 -6.40
C ARG A 348 6.91 -10.04 -6.85
N GLU A 349 7.67 -11.09 -7.14
CA GLU A 349 9.08 -10.97 -7.59
C GLU A 349 9.20 -10.19 -8.89
N LEU A 350 8.25 -10.39 -9.81
CA LEU A 350 8.15 -9.57 -11.02
C LEU A 350 7.91 -8.09 -10.69
N MET A 351 7.02 -7.79 -9.74
CA MET A 351 6.82 -6.40 -9.31
C MET A 351 8.11 -5.77 -8.75
N GLU A 352 8.87 -6.50 -7.93
CA GLU A 352 10.10 -6.01 -7.31
C GLU A 352 11.23 -5.77 -8.31
N LEU A 353 11.40 -6.73 -9.23
CA LEU A 353 12.41 -6.71 -10.27
C LEU A 353 12.16 -5.58 -11.27
N TYR A 354 10.90 -5.43 -11.71
CA TYR A 354 10.50 -4.46 -12.73
C TYR A 354 9.99 -3.13 -12.16
N LYS A 355 10.16 -2.89 -10.86
CA LYS A 355 9.79 -1.64 -10.16
C LYS A 355 8.32 -1.26 -10.37
N ILE A 356 7.45 -2.24 -10.20
CA ILE A 356 5.99 -2.06 -10.26
C ILE A 356 5.48 -1.79 -8.85
N ASP A 357 4.72 -0.72 -8.69
CA ASP A 357 4.20 -0.28 -7.41
C ASP A 357 2.89 -0.98 -7.04
N TYR A 358 2.01 -1.13 -8.04
CA TYR A 358 0.66 -1.66 -7.87
C TYR A 358 0.32 -2.71 -8.93
N ALA A 359 -0.48 -3.70 -8.58
CA ALA A 359 -0.91 -4.73 -9.52
C ALA A 359 -2.37 -5.14 -9.27
N PHE A 360 -3.13 -5.30 -10.36
CA PHE A 360 -4.35 -6.12 -10.32
C PHE A 360 -3.92 -7.59 -10.31
N MET A 361 -4.18 -8.28 -9.21
CA MET A 361 -3.59 -9.59 -8.93
C MET A 361 -4.67 -10.64 -8.76
N CYS A 362 -4.45 -11.85 -9.29
CA CYS A 362 -5.34 -12.98 -9.05
C CYS A 362 -5.42 -13.28 -7.54
N GLY A 363 -6.62 -13.55 -7.02
CA GLY A 363 -6.83 -13.86 -5.60
C GLY A 363 -6.00 -15.05 -5.11
N ALA A 364 -5.80 -16.06 -5.97
CA ALA A 364 -4.93 -17.20 -5.67
C ALA A 364 -3.46 -16.79 -5.50
N SER A 365 -2.93 -15.94 -6.41
CA SER A 365 -1.56 -15.43 -6.29
C SER A 365 -1.38 -14.54 -5.07
N TYR A 366 -2.34 -13.65 -4.80
CA TYR A 366 -2.33 -12.81 -3.61
C TYR A 366 -2.31 -13.64 -2.31
N SER A 367 -3.13 -14.69 -2.22
CA SER A 367 -3.20 -15.56 -1.04
C SER A 367 -1.86 -16.24 -0.68
N THR A 368 -0.94 -16.33 -1.65
CA THR A 368 0.42 -16.87 -1.44
C THR A 368 1.47 -15.81 -1.10
N CYS A 369 1.15 -14.51 -1.20
CA CYS A 369 2.10 -13.40 -1.06
C CYS A 369 1.64 -12.29 -0.08
N ASP A 370 0.56 -12.50 0.68
CA ASP A 370 -0.15 -11.48 1.46
C ASP A 370 0.75 -10.63 2.38
N SER A 371 1.73 -11.23 3.08
CA SER A 371 2.52 -10.50 4.08
C SER A 371 3.27 -9.28 3.54
N LEU A 372 3.66 -9.28 2.26
CA LEU A 372 4.45 -8.23 1.60
C LEU A 372 3.62 -7.28 0.72
N LEU A 373 2.32 -7.56 0.58
CA LEU A 373 1.39 -6.80 -0.25
C LEU A 373 0.32 -6.14 0.63
N SER A 374 -0.17 -4.99 0.20
CA SER A 374 -1.31 -4.33 0.83
C SER A 374 -2.47 -4.24 -0.14
N ILE A 375 -3.65 -4.70 0.26
CA ILE A 375 -4.86 -4.50 -0.55
C ILE A 375 -5.22 -3.02 -0.56
N VAL A 376 -5.31 -2.45 -1.76
CA VAL A 376 -5.90 -1.13 -1.99
C VAL A 376 -7.43 -1.25 -1.97
N GLY A 377 -7.94 -2.24 -2.70
CA GLY A 377 -9.34 -2.61 -2.77
C GLY A 377 -9.56 -3.60 -3.93
N ALA A 378 -10.80 -4.01 -4.15
CA ALA A 378 -11.16 -4.90 -5.25
C ALA A 378 -12.23 -4.27 -6.16
N PRO A 379 -12.13 -4.41 -7.50
CA PRO A 379 -13.11 -3.85 -8.42
C PRO A 379 -14.52 -4.39 -8.19
N VAL A 380 -15.51 -3.53 -8.39
CA VAL A 380 -16.94 -3.85 -8.35
C VAL A 380 -17.49 -3.75 -9.76
N ARG A 381 -18.10 -4.83 -10.23
CA ARG A 381 -18.72 -4.91 -11.56
C ARG A 381 -20.02 -4.11 -11.62
N GLN A 382 -20.35 -3.59 -12.81
CA GLN A 382 -21.56 -2.79 -13.02
C GLN A 382 -22.82 -3.66 -13.17
N GLU A 383 -22.67 -4.90 -13.61
CA GLU A 383 -23.79 -5.80 -13.89
C GLU A 383 -24.53 -6.22 -12.60
N SER A 384 -25.86 -6.27 -12.68
CA SER A 384 -26.73 -6.55 -11.52
C SER A 384 -26.44 -7.88 -10.83
N ARG A 385 -25.93 -8.89 -11.56
CA ARG A 385 -25.60 -10.21 -11.01
C ARG A 385 -24.58 -10.16 -9.87
N TYR A 386 -23.74 -9.14 -9.83
CA TYR A 386 -22.71 -8.96 -8.80
C TYR A 386 -23.22 -8.22 -7.55
N ASN A 387 -24.44 -7.67 -7.60
CA ASN A 387 -25.12 -7.00 -6.48
C ASN A 387 -24.25 -5.95 -5.77
N ASP A 388 -23.55 -5.12 -6.55
CA ASP A 388 -22.61 -4.09 -6.05
C ASP A 388 -21.53 -4.62 -5.09
N LYS A 389 -21.17 -5.91 -5.19
CA LYS A 389 -20.12 -6.54 -4.40
C LYS A 389 -18.88 -6.85 -5.25
N PRO A 390 -17.67 -6.80 -4.65
CA PRO A 390 -16.43 -7.17 -5.32
C PRO A 390 -16.29 -8.70 -5.38
N VAL A 391 -17.18 -9.36 -6.12
CA VAL A 391 -17.22 -10.81 -6.27
C VAL A 391 -17.31 -11.21 -7.72
N TYR A 392 -16.91 -12.45 -8.01
CA TYR A 392 -17.09 -13.06 -9.31
C TYR A 392 -17.49 -14.53 -9.18
N TYR A 393 -17.98 -15.10 -10.28
CA TYR A 393 -18.44 -16.48 -10.37
C TYR A 393 -17.61 -17.28 -11.37
N SER A 394 -17.61 -18.59 -11.19
CA SER A 394 -17.11 -19.55 -12.19
C SER A 394 -18.30 -20.11 -12.96
N ASP A 395 -18.62 -19.47 -14.09
CA ASP A 395 -19.72 -19.83 -14.97
C ASP A 395 -19.41 -21.12 -15.71
N ILE A 396 -20.37 -22.05 -15.73
CA ILE A 396 -20.26 -23.30 -16.47
C ILE A 396 -20.95 -23.07 -17.81
N ILE A 397 -20.19 -23.14 -18.88
CA ILE A 397 -20.71 -22.99 -20.26
C ILE A 397 -20.68 -24.33 -20.98
N VAL A 398 -21.68 -24.58 -21.81
CA VAL A 398 -21.74 -25.73 -22.75
C VAL A 398 -22.02 -25.24 -24.15
N ASN A 399 -21.68 -26.06 -25.15
CA ASN A 399 -22.11 -25.82 -26.52
C ASN A 399 -23.65 -25.77 -26.62
N SER A 400 -24.20 -24.83 -27.37
CA SER A 400 -25.65 -24.60 -27.47
C SER A 400 -26.39 -25.63 -28.35
N GLU A 401 -25.70 -26.35 -29.24
CA GLU A 401 -26.31 -27.34 -30.14
C GLU A 401 -26.82 -28.60 -29.41
N ARG A 402 -26.44 -28.79 -28.13
CA ARG A 402 -26.96 -29.88 -27.31
C ARG A 402 -28.12 -29.38 -26.42
N GLU A 403 -29.28 -30.03 -26.56
CA GLU A 403 -30.43 -29.88 -25.64
C GLU A 403 -30.13 -30.51 -24.26
N ILE A 404 -29.27 -29.87 -23.48
CA ILE A 404 -29.38 -29.98 -22.01
C ILE A 404 -30.49 -29.03 -21.60
N ASN A 405 -31.72 -29.53 -21.53
CA ASN A 405 -32.89 -28.69 -21.26
C ASN A 405 -33.13 -28.46 -19.76
N ASN A 406 -32.46 -29.18 -18.86
CA ASN A 406 -32.40 -28.92 -17.42
C ASN A 406 -31.23 -29.71 -16.81
N ILE A 407 -30.27 -29.03 -16.18
CA ILE A 407 -29.28 -29.70 -15.32
C ILE A 407 -29.90 -29.88 -13.95
N THR A 408 -30.25 -31.11 -13.62
CA THR A 408 -30.75 -31.47 -12.29
C THR A 408 -29.64 -32.01 -11.40
N ASP A 409 -28.62 -32.61 -12.00
CA ASP A 409 -27.46 -33.13 -11.28
C ASP A 409 -26.18 -32.91 -12.09
N LEU A 410 -25.52 -31.78 -11.82
CA LEU A 410 -24.28 -31.37 -12.48
C LEU A 410 -23.21 -32.47 -12.54
N VAL A 411 -23.16 -33.33 -11.52
CA VAL A 411 -22.19 -34.43 -11.44
C VAL A 411 -22.48 -35.43 -12.56
N ASN A 412 -23.70 -35.98 -12.58
CA ASN A 412 -24.09 -36.99 -13.56
C ASN A 412 -24.25 -36.44 -14.98
N ASP A 413 -24.80 -35.23 -15.12
CA ASP A 413 -25.14 -34.62 -16.40
C ASP A 413 -23.88 -34.28 -17.24
N LEU A 414 -22.77 -33.92 -16.58
CA LEU A 414 -21.51 -33.57 -17.25
C LEU A 414 -20.56 -34.75 -17.46
N LYS A 415 -20.82 -35.93 -16.89
CA LYS A 415 -19.94 -37.10 -17.00
C LYS A 415 -19.64 -37.52 -18.45
N SER A 416 -20.64 -37.38 -19.33
CA SER A 416 -20.52 -37.73 -20.76
C SER A 416 -19.88 -36.64 -21.63
N PHE A 417 -19.53 -35.49 -21.04
CA PHE A 417 -18.99 -34.35 -21.76
C PHE A 417 -17.46 -34.36 -21.78
N THR A 418 -16.90 -33.64 -22.74
CA THR A 418 -15.48 -33.27 -22.74
C THR A 418 -15.28 -32.01 -21.89
N PHE A 419 -14.43 -32.08 -20.86
CA PHE A 419 -14.10 -30.92 -20.02
C PHE A 419 -12.96 -30.10 -20.63
N ILE A 420 -13.26 -28.87 -21.02
CA ILE A 420 -12.27 -27.91 -21.50
C ILE A 420 -11.86 -27.00 -20.33
N TYR A 421 -10.57 -26.98 -20.03
CA TYR A 421 -10.00 -26.12 -18.98
C TYR A 421 -8.84 -25.28 -19.54
N ASN A 422 -8.67 -24.08 -19.01
CA ASN A 422 -7.58 -23.20 -19.41
C ASN A 422 -6.22 -23.72 -18.89
N GLU A 423 -6.06 -23.74 -17.59
CA GLU A 423 -4.83 -24.13 -16.91
C GLU A 423 -5.18 -24.79 -15.58
N LYS A 424 -4.40 -25.80 -15.15
CA LYS A 424 -4.63 -26.44 -13.85
C LYS A 424 -4.51 -25.44 -12.69
N ALA A 425 -3.67 -24.42 -12.84
CA ALA A 425 -3.51 -23.36 -11.84
C ALA A 425 -4.68 -22.36 -11.82
N SER A 426 -5.59 -22.40 -12.79
CA SER A 426 -6.72 -21.47 -12.83
C SER A 426 -7.73 -21.78 -11.75
N PHE A 427 -8.02 -20.78 -10.90
CA PHE A 427 -8.98 -20.95 -9.83
C PHE A 427 -10.40 -21.21 -10.37
N SER A 428 -10.91 -20.32 -11.21
CA SER A 428 -12.26 -20.41 -11.78
C SER A 428 -12.39 -21.41 -12.92
N GLY A 429 -11.32 -21.65 -13.67
CA GLY A 429 -11.33 -22.55 -14.83
C GLY A 429 -11.02 -24.01 -14.54
N TYR A 430 -10.53 -24.33 -13.34
CA TYR A 430 -10.17 -25.70 -12.98
C TYR A 430 -10.35 -25.98 -11.47
N GLN A 431 -9.68 -25.23 -10.60
CA GLN A 431 -9.52 -25.63 -9.19
C GLN A 431 -10.82 -25.66 -8.39
N LEU A 432 -11.66 -24.62 -8.54
CA LEU A 432 -12.94 -24.55 -7.84
C LEU A 432 -13.89 -25.66 -8.33
N PHE A 433 -14.00 -25.85 -9.64
CA PHE A 433 -14.84 -26.90 -10.20
C PHE A 433 -14.39 -28.30 -9.75
N ARG A 434 -13.09 -28.57 -9.78
CA ARG A 434 -12.53 -29.83 -9.28
C ARG A 434 -12.88 -30.05 -7.81
N HIS A 435 -12.69 -29.03 -6.98
CA HIS A 435 -13.02 -29.11 -5.55
C HIS A 435 -14.50 -29.45 -5.33
N GLU A 436 -15.40 -28.72 -5.98
CA GLU A 436 -16.85 -28.91 -5.85
C GLU A 436 -17.31 -30.28 -6.35
N LEU A 437 -16.78 -30.74 -7.49
CA LEU A 437 -17.09 -32.05 -8.05
C LEU A 437 -16.65 -33.17 -7.10
N LEU A 438 -15.39 -33.14 -6.64
CA LEU A 438 -14.86 -34.17 -5.74
C LEU A 438 -15.59 -34.16 -4.39
N HIS A 439 -15.95 -32.98 -3.88
CA HIS A 439 -16.72 -32.86 -2.65
C HIS A 439 -18.12 -33.47 -2.79
N LYS A 440 -18.83 -33.19 -3.89
CA LYS A 440 -20.14 -33.80 -4.17
C LYS A 440 -20.05 -35.33 -4.33
N LEU A 441 -19.04 -35.83 -5.04
CA LEU A 441 -18.85 -37.27 -5.24
C LEU A 441 -18.54 -38.03 -3.95
N LYS A 442 -17.74 -37.44 -3.05
CA LYS A 442 -17.49 -37.99 -1.71
C LYS A 442 -18.77 -37.98 -0.86
N SER A 443 -19.55 -36.91 -0.93
CA SER A 443 -20.80 -36.77 -0.18
C SER A 443 -21.84 -37.80 -0.61
N ASN A 444 -22.02 -38.00 -1.93
CA ASN A 444 -22.96 -38.98 -2.50
C ASN A 444 -22.58 -40.44 -2.17
N SER A 445 -21.27 -40.73 -2.08
CA SER A 445 -20.77 -42.06 -1.68
C SER A 445 -21.08 -42.39 -0.22
N ASN A 446 -21.00 -41.40 0.68
CA ASN A 446 -21.25 -41.60 2.12
C ASN A 446 -22.75 -41.70 2.47
N SER A 447 -23.63 -41.07 1.68
CA SER A 447 -25.09 -41.17 1.87
C SER A 447 -25.66 -42.53 1.46
N ASN A 448 -25.02 -43.25 0.52
CA ASN A 448 -25.48 -44.58 0.09
C ASN A 448 -24.99 -45.74 0.99
N SER A 449 -24.10 -45.47 1.96
CA SER A 449 -23.59 -46.49 2.90
C SER A 449 -24.38 -46.63 4.21
N SER A 450 -25.50 -45.92 4.38
CA SER A 450 -26.31 -45.95 5.62
C SER A 450 -27.62 -46.76 5.54
N SER A 451 -27.86 -47.54 4.46
CA SER A 451 -29.07 -48.36 4.30
C SER A 451 -28.82 -49.84 3.96
N SER A 452 -27.78 -50.47 4.50
CA SER A 452 -27.62 -51.93 4.41
C SER A 452 -26.94 -52.51 5.65
N THR A 453 -27.73 -53.09 6.54
CA THR A 453 -27.26 -54.00 7.57
C THR A 453 -27.02 -55.37 6.94
N SER A 454 -25.76 -55.73 6.64
CA SER A 454 -25.31 -57.13 6.66
C SER A 454 -23.80 -57.25 6.42
N THR A 455 -23.19 -57.95 7.36
CA THR A 455 -21.85 -58.53 7.40
C THR A 455 -21.32 -59.14 6.10
N SER A 456 -20.20 -58.63 5.61
CA SER A 456 -19.09 -59.45 5.09
C SER A 456 -17.84 -58.58 4.90
N SER A 457 -16.81 -58.90 5.68
CA SER A 457 -15.46 -58.33 5.57
C SER A 457 -14.81 -58.77 4.27
N THR A 458 -14.74 -57.86 3.30
CA THR A 458 -13.76 -57.92 2.22
C THR A 458 -13.23 -56.52 2.06
N SER A 459 -11.92 -56.37 2.21
CA SER A 459 -11.17 -55.11 2.11
C SER A 459 -11.43 -54.46 0.75
N SER A 460 -12.41 -53.56 0.67
CA SER A 460 -12.58 -52.66 -0.45
C SER A 460 -11.53 -51.57 -0.34
N SER A 461 -10.62 -51.56 -1.32
CA SER A 461 -9.71 -50.47 -1.59
C SER A 461 -10.50 -49.16 -1.58
N SER A 462 -10.19 -48.28 -0.63
CA SER A 462 -10.69 -46.90 -0.65
C SER A 462 -10.28 -46.30 -1.99
N SER A 463 -11.22 -46.15 -2.92
CA SER A 463 -10.96 -45.49 -4.19
C SER A 463 -10.58 -44.05 -3.85
N SER A 464 -9.28 -43.78 -3.90
CA SER A 464 -8.72 -42.44 -3.79
C SER A 464 -9.38 -41.56 -4.85
N PHE A 465 -10.23 -40.63 -4.41
CA PHE A 465 -10.76 -39.56 -5.26
C PHE A 465 -9.62 -38.56 -5.54
N ASP A 466 -8.66 -38.96 -6.37
CA ASP A 466 -7.48 -38.19 -6.77
C ASP A 466 -7.58 -37.65 -8.20
N ASP A 467 -6.50 -37.04 -8.69
CA ASP A 467 -6.40 -36.48 -10.05
C ASP A 467 -6.65 -37.51 -11.15
N THR A 468 -6.31 -38.78 -10.93
CA THR A 468 -6.56 -39.85 -11.90
C THR A 468 -8.05 -40.09 -12.03
N TYR A 469 -8.76 -40.08 -10.89
CA TYR A 469 -10.22 -40.19 -10.89
C TYR A 469 -10.89 -38.98 -11.53
N PHE A 470 -10.45 -37.76 -11.20
CA PHE A 470 -11.01 -36.54 -11.81
C PHE A 470 -10.86 -36.52 -13.34
N ASN A 471 -9.67 -36.86 -13.85
CA ASN A 471 -9.42 -36.86 -15.29
C ASN A 471 -10.18 -37.96 -16.04
N SER A 472 -10.46 -39.09 -15.38
CA SER A 472 -11.24 -40.20 -15.96
C SER A 472 -12.75 -40.09 -15.73
N TYR A 473 -13.20 -39.08 -14.98
CA TYR A 473 -14.61 -38.86 -14.69
C TYR A 473 -15.38 -38.45 -15.95
N PHE A 474 -14.77 -37.58 -16.76
CA PHE A 474 -15.34 -37.06 -17.99
C PHE A 474 -15.07 -37.98 -19.18
N LYS A 475 -15.79 -37.78 -20.28
CA LYS A 475 -15.50 -38.48 -21.54
C LYS A 475 -14.06 -38.22 -22.01
N ASP A 476 -13.63 -36.96 -21.90
CA ASP A 476 -12.28 -36.51 -22.23
C ASP A 476 -11.98 -35.17 -21.56
N THR A 477 -10.72 -34.71 -21.61
CA THR A 477 -10.30 -33.40 -21.13
C THR A 477 -9.42 -32.69 -22.16
N ILE A 478 -9.62 -31.38 -22.35
CA ILE A 478 -8.84 -30.56 -23.28
C ILE A 478 -8.26 -29.35 -22.53
N LYS A 479 -6.94 -29.18 -22.60
CA LYS A 479 -6.25 -27.98 -22.11
C LYS A 479 -6.26 -26.90 -23.20
N SER A 480 -6.88 -25.76 -22.95
CA SER A 480 -7.02 -24.64 -23.91
C SER A 480 -6.00 -23.51 -23.71
N GLY A 481 -5.36 -23.43 -22.54
CA GLY A 481 -4.39 -22.39 -22.17
C GLY A 481 -5.00 -21.07 -21.70
N SER A 482 -6.24 -20.71 -22.07
CA SER A 482 -6.89 -19.47 -21.61
C SER A 482 -8.42 -19.57 -21.53
N HIS A 483 -9.05 -18.67 -20.76
CA HIS A 483 -10.52 -18.61 -20.72
C HIS A 483 -11.11 -18.25 -22.09
N LEU A 484 -10.50 -17.29 -22.82
CA LEU A 484 -10.97 -16.91 -24.16
C LEU A 484 -10.90 -18.08 -25.14
N GLU A 485 -9.83 -18.88 -25.08
CA GLU A 485 -9.71 -20.07 -25.93
C GLU A 485 -10.67 -21.18 -25.50
N SER A 486 -10.93 -21.31 -24.19
CA SER A 486 -11.96 -22.24 -23.68
C SER A 486 -13.34 -21.92 -24.24
N ILE A 487 -13.71 -20.62 -24.30
CA ILE A 487 -15.00 -20.19 -24.88
C ILE A 487 -15.09 -20.60 -26.35
N LYS A 488 -14.04 -20.35 -27.15
CA LYS A 488 -14.00 -20.74 -28.57
C LYS A 488 -14.10 -22.25 -28.76
N LEU A 489 -13.35 -23.04 -28.00
CA LEU A 489 -13.38 -24.49 -28.11
C LEU A 489 -14.74 -25.06 -27.72
N VAL A 490 -15.42 -24.48 -26.72
CA VAL A 490 -16.79 -24.87 -26.37
C VAL A 490 -17.74 -24.59 -27.53
N GLN A 491 -17.64 -23.43 -28.19
CA GLN A 491 -18.45 -23.11 -29.37
C GLN A 491 -18.22 -24.06 -30.54
N GLN A 492 -17.01 -24.62 -30.68
CA GLN A 492 -16.61 -25.49 -31.79
C GLN A 492 -16.77 -26.98 -31.52
N THR A 493 -16.94 -27.39 -30.26
CA THR A 493 -16.91 -28.80 -29.85
C THR A 493 -18.25 -29.20 -29.22
N PRO A 494 -19.19 -29.78 -29.99
CA PRO A 494 -20.43 -30.31 -29.45
C PRO A 494 -20.19 -31.34 -28.34
N GLY A 495 -20.97 -31.26 -27.27
CA GLY A 495 -20.79 -32.14 -26.10
C GLY A 495 -19.56 -31.82 -25.25
N SER A 496 -19.05 -30.59 -25.32
CA SER A 496 -18.03 -30.07 -24.41
C SER A 496 -18.60 -29.02 -23.46
N PHE A 497 -17.86 -28.76 -22.38
CA PHE A 497 -18.16 -27.71 -21.44
C PHE A 497 -16.87 -27.09 -20.88
N ALA A 498 -16.96 -25.87 -20.36
CA ALA A 498 -15.86 -25.21 -19.65
C ALA A 498 -16.37 -24.49 -18.42
N THR A 499 -15.47 -24.25 -17.46
CA THR A 499 -15.71 -23.29 -16.37
C THR A 499 -14.95 -22.00 -16.65
N ILE A 500 -15.63 -20.87 -16.58
CA ILE A 500 -15.13 -19.57 -17.05
C ILE A 500 -15.34 -18.54 -15.96
N ASP A 501 -14.34 -17.68 -15.76
CA ASP A 501 -14.52 -16.49 -14.95
C ASP A 501 -15.64 -15.61 -15.53
N SER A 502 -16.72 -15.41 -14.78
CA SER A 502 -17.86 -14.58 -15.19
C SER A 502 -17.44 -13.20 -15.70
N THR A 503 -16.39 -12.59 -15.14
CA THR A 503 -15.90 -11.28 -15.60
C THR A 503 -15.29 -11.36 -16.99
N VAL A 504 -14.62 -12.47 -17.32
CA VAL A 504 -14.09 -12.73 -18.66
C VAL A 504 -15.23 -12.97 -19.62
N LEU A 505 -16.23 -13.76 -19.22
CA LEU A 505 -17.39 -14.08 -20.04
C LEU A 505 -18.22 -12.82 -20.34
N ASP A 506 -18.51 -12.00 -19.33
CA ASP A 506 -19.26 -10.75 -19.48
C ASP A 506 -18.50 -9.75 -20.38
N THR A 507 -17.17 -9.65 -20.22
CA THR A 507 -16.33 -8.79 -21.06
C THR A 507 -16.28 -9.28 -22.51
N PHE A 508 -16.10 -10.59 -22.71
CA PHE A 508 -16.23 -11.21 -24.04
C PHE A 508 -17.60 -10.89 -24.63
N ASN A 509 -18.63 -10.90 -23.78
CA ASN A 509 -19.99 -10.73 -24.21
C ASN A 509 -20.32 -9.32 -24.69
N GLN A 510 -19.75 -8.32 -24.04
CA GLN A 510 -19.92 -6.92 -24.37
C GLN A 510 -19.05 -6.46 -25.54
N THR A 511 -17.88 -7.07 -25.73
CA THR A 511 -16.92 -6.69 -26.77
C THR A 511 -17.16 -7.37 -28.12
N SER A 512 -17.94 -8.45 -28.15
CA SER A 512 -18.38 -9.06 -29.41
C SER A 512 -19.44 -8.17 -30.08
N SER A 513 -19.44 -8.12 -31.42
CA SER A 513 -20.44 -7.34 -32.16
C SER A 513 -21.86 -7.87 -31.93
N ALA A 514 -22.89 -7.04 -32.19
CA ALA A 514 -24.29 -7.48 -32.08
C ALA A 514 -24.58 -8.70 -32.98
N THR A 515 -23.94 -8.79 -34.15
CA THR A 515 -23.98 -9.95 -35.04
C THR A 515 -23.32 -11.20 -34.45
N ASP A 516 -22.31 -11.06 -33.60
CA ASP A 516 -21.66 -12.19 -32.93
C ASP A 516 -22.45 -12.68 -31.71
N GLN A 517 -23.28 -11.82 -31.10
CA GLN A 517 -24.11 -12.18 -29.94
C GLN A 517 -25.19 -13.22 -30.31
N ASP A 518 -25.85 -13.05 -31.45
CA ASP A 518 -26.87 -13.97 -31.97
C ASP A 518 -26.28 -15.30 -32.47
N LEU A 519 -24.96 -15.34 -32.72
CA LEU A 519 -24.22 -16.51 -33.21
C LEU A 519 -23.48 -17.28 -32.11
N ARG A 520 -23.69 -16.94 -30.82
CA ARG A 520 -23.00 -17.63 -29.73
C ARG A 520 -23.47 -19.07 -29.62
N ALA A 521 -22.61 -19.98 -30.09
CA ALA A 521 -22.82 -21.41 -29.97
C ALA A 521 -22.56 -21.96 -28.54
N TYR A 522 -22.91 -21.22 -27.49
CA TYR A 522 -22.79 -21.67 -26.11
C TYR A 522 -23.91 -21.13 -25.20
N LYS A 523 -24.17 -21.80 -24.07
CA LYS A 523 -25.09 -21.36 -23.01
C LYS A 523 -24.47 -21.56 -21.63
N VAL A 524 -24.78 -20.66 -20.69
CA VAL A 524 -24.45 -20.83 -19.26
C VAL A 524 -25.50 -21.75 -18.64
N ILE A 525 -25.04 -22.81 -17.96
CA ILE A 525 -25.89 -23.86 -17.37
C ILE A 525 -25.84 -23.91 -15.85
N GLY A 526 -24.95 -23.13 -15.25
CA GLY A 526 -24.75 -23.06 -13.81
C GLY A 526 -23.54 -22.20 -13.48
N GLU A 527 -23.31 -21.98 -12.19
CA GLU A 527 -22.20 -21.18 -11.69
C GLU A 527 -21.74 -21.71 -10.33
N PHE A 528 -20.47 -21.48 -10.00
CA PHE A 528 -19.95 -21.63 -8.65
C PHE A 528 -19.49 -20.29 -8.09
N GLY A 529 -19.66 -20.10 -6.79
CA GLY A 529 -19.26 -18.88 -6.09
C GLY A 529 -20.29 -18.42 -5.06
N PRO A 530 -20.22 -17.15 -4.63
CA PRO A 530 -19.29 -16.11 -5.09
C PRO A 530 -17.84 -16.34 -4.63
N SER A 531 -16.88 -15.98 -5.48
CA SER A 531 -15.46 -15.88 -5.15
C SER A 531 -15.04 -14.40 -5.02
N PRO A 532 -14.10 -14.02 -4.13
CA PRO A 532 -13.64 -12.64 -4.00
C PRO A 532 -12.96 -12.15 -5.28
N MET A 533 -13.33 -10.96 -5.76
CA MET A 533 -12.73 -10.35 -6.96
C MET A 533 -11.21 -10.19 -6.81
N PRO A 534 -10.41 -10.40 -7.87
CA PRO A 534 -9.00 -10.02 -7.92
C PRO A 534 -8.72 -8.61 -7.36
N PRO A 535 -7.89 -8.46 -6.32
CA PRO A 535 -7.63 -7.15 -5.72
C PRO A 535 -6.62 -6.34 -6.54
N LEU A 536 -6.74 -5.01 -6.43
CA LEU A 536 -5.63 -4.11 -6.63
C LEU A 536 -4.77 -4.14 -5.36
N VAL A 537 -3.51 -4.54 -5.51
CA VAL A 537 -2.53 -4.61 -4.41
C VAL A 537 -1.38 -3.63 -4.64
N GLY A 538 -0.82 -3.09 -3.56
CA GLY A 538 0.39 -2.29 -3.55
C GLY A 538 1.55 -3.03 -2.87
N LEU A 539 2.75 -2.88 -3.40
CA LEU A 539 3.96 -3.47 -2.81
C LEU A 539 4.37 -2.66 -1.56
N LYS A 540 4.37 -3.27 -0.37
CA LYS A 540 4.63 -2.56 0.90
C LYS A 540 5.99 -1.85 0.94
N GLN A 541 6.99 -2.44 0.30
CA GLN A 541 8.34 -1.89 0.24
C GLN A 541 8.56 -0.84 -0.87
N SER A 542 7.56 -0.62 -1.73
CA SER A 542 7.62 0.45 -2.73
C SER A 542 7.72 1.81 -2.04
N ASN A 543 8.56 2.68 -2.58
CA ASN A 543 8.64 4.08 -2.13
C ASN A 543 7.34 4.84 -2.40
N ARG A 544 6.45 4.31 -3.24
CA ARG A 544 5.14 4.88 -3.61
C ARG A 544 3.97 4.33 -2.79
N ILE A 545 4.20 3.40 -1.85
CA ILE A 545 3.14 2.81 -1.02
C ILE A 545 2.33 3.86 -0.25
N HIS A 546 2.93 5.01 0.07
CA HIS A 546 2.30 6.11 0.79
C HIS A 546 1.11 6.76 0.05
N HIS A 547 0.89 6.42 -1.22
CA HIS A 547 -0.29 6.83 -1.99
C HIS A 547 -1.50 5.91 -1.78
N ILE A 548 -1.34 4.76 -1.12
CA ILE A 548 -2.38 3.73 -1.01
C ILE A 548 -3.71 4.28 -0.50
N ASP A 549 -3.69 5.13 0.54
CA ASP A 549 -4.91 5.69 1.11
C ASP A 549 -5.58 6.71 0.18
N SER A 550 -4.79 7.55 -0.50
CA SER A 550 -5.33 8.54 -1.46
C SER A 550 -5.93 7.83 -2.68
N ILE A 551 -5.23 6.82 -3.20
CA ILE A 551 -5.70 5.98 -4.31
C ILE A 551 -6.96 5.23 -3.89
N LYS A 552 -6.94 4.55 -2.73
CA LYS A 552 -8.09 3.85 -2.18
C LYS A 552 -9.28 4.78 -2.02
N ASN A 553 -9.10 5.91 -1.35
CA ASN A 553 -10.17 6.88 -1.12
C ASN A 553 -10.78 7.36 -2.43
N TYR A 554 -9.96 7.75 -3.41
CA TYR A 554 -10.43 8.15 -4.74
C TYR A 554 -11.25 7.04 -5.40
N LEU A 555 -10.70 5.83 -5.47
CA LEU A 555 -11.33 4.69 -6.13
C LEU A 555 -12.63 4.23 -5.44
N THR A 556 -12.76 4.45 -4.14
CA THR A 556 -13.97 4.09 -3.37
C THR A 556 -15.06 5.18 -3.37
N THR A 557 -14.71 6.44 -3.63
CA THR A 557 -15.66 7.58 -3.45
C THR A 557 -15.99 8.32 -4.73
N ASN A 558 -15.04 8.48 -5.64
CA ASN A 558 -15.13 9.42 -6.76
C ASN A 558 -14.91 8.77 -8.13
N PHE A 559 -14.31 7.58 -8.17
CA PHE A 559 -14.08 6.90 -9.44
C PHE A 559 -15.40 6.56 -10.12
N THR A 560 -15.51 6.96 -11.38
CA THR A 560 -16.58 6.57 -12.29
C THR A 560 -15.92 6.13 -13.58
N SER A 561 -16.27 4.93 -14.05
CA SER A 561 -15.74 4.41 -15.30
C SER A 561 -16.57 4.91 -16.48
N SER A 562 -15.91 5.29 -17.57
CA SER A 562 -16.58 5.54 -18.85
C SER A 562 -16.82 4.23 -19.62
N ALA A 563 -16.01 3.19 -19.36
CA ALA A 563 -16.27 1.83 -19.80
C ALA A 563 -17.25 1.10 -18.86
N ASN A 564 -18.30 0.49 -19.40
CA ASN A 564 -19.41 -0.16 -18.67
C ASN A 564 -19.05 -1.41 -17.82
N LEU A 565 -17.77 -1.66 -17.54
CA LEU A 565 -17.31 -2.93 -16.91
C LEU A 565 -17.17 -2.85 -15.39
N TYR A 566 -16.59 -1.76 -14.86
CA TYR A 566 -16.37 -1.60 -13.42
C TYR A 566 -16.97 -0.30 -12.92
N LYS A 567 -17.83 -0.39 -11.92
CA LYS A 567 -18.53 0.77 -11.35
C LYS A 567 -17.68 1.50 -10.30
N SER A 568 -16.92 0.76 -9.50
CA SER A 568 -16.14 1.29 -8.39
C SER A 568 -15.07 0.29 -7.95
N ILE A 569 -14.32 0.64 -6.91
CA ILE A 569 -13.57 -0.32 -6.08
C ILE A 569 -14.15 -0.29 -4.67
N SER A 570 -14.23 -1.47 -4.04
CA SER A 570 -14.62 -1.61 -2.63
C SER A 570 -13.44 -2.06 -1.78
N SER A 571 -13.44 -1.66 -0.52
CA SER A 571 -12.53 -2.25 0.47
C SER A 571 -12.92 -3.71 0.70
N VAL A 572 -11.92 -4.58 0.77
CA VAL A 572 -12.07 -6.01 1.07
C VAL A 572 -11.00 -6.42 2.09
N PRO A 573 -11.33 -7.22 3.11
CA PRO A 573 -10.35 -7.73 4.06
C PRO A 573 -9.52 -8.86 3.43
N SER A 574 -8.25 -8.97 3.81
CA SER A 574 -7.36 -10.05 3.36
C SER A 574 -7.92 -11.44 3.65
N SER A 575 -8.71 -11.59 4.71
CA SER A 575 -9.35 -12.86 5.10
C SER A 575 -10.31 -13.42 4.05
N ASP A 576 -10.90 -12.57 3.20
CA ASP A 576 -11.81 -13.04 2.15
C ASP A 576 -11.08 -13.96 1.15
N TYR A 577 -9.77 -13.73 0.97
CA TYR A 577 -8.92 -14.52 0.07
C TYR A 577 -8.46 -15.86 0.65
N ASN A 578 -8.85 -16.21 1.88
CA ASN A 578 -8.53 -17.52 2.47
C ASN A 578 -9.20 -18.69 1.73
N ILE A 579 -10.29 -18.44 1.00
CA ILE A 579 -10.95 -19.47 0.19
C ILE A 579 -10.01 -20.05 -0.87
N PHE A 580 -9.13 -19.23 -1.47
CA PHE A 580 -8.18 -19.69 -2.48
C PHE A 580 -7.18 -20.69 -1.89
N LYS A 581 -6.70 -20.40 -0.67
CA LYS A 581 -5.82 -21.29 0.08
C LYS A 581 -6.54 -22.57 0.49
N LYS A 582 -7.75 -22.47 1.03
CA LYS A 582 -8.57 -23.64 1.43
C LYS A 582 -8.82 -24.59 0.26
N VAL A 583 -9.20 -24.07 -0.90
CA VAL A 583 -9.44 -24.88 -2.09
C VAL A 583 -8.15 -25.53 -2.54
N LYS A 584 -7.03 -24.81 -2.57
CA LYS A 584 -5.71 -25.34 -2.97
C LYS A 584 -5.20 -26.42 -2.01
N ASP A 585 -5.32 -26.22 -0.70
CA ASP A 585 -4.84 -27.14 0.34
C ASP A 585 -5.71 -28.42 0.45
N SER A 586 -6.93 -28.40 -0.12
CA SER A 586 -7.83 -29.56 -0.15
C SER A 586 -7.54 -30.55 -1.29
N GLN A 587 -6.57 -30.24 -2.15
CA GLN A 587 -6.19 -31.02 -3.33
C GLN A 587 -4.95 -31.84 -3.03
#